data_AF-A0A009Q3U8-F1
#
_entry.id   AF-A0A009Q3U8-F1
#
_cell.length_a   1.000
_cell.length_b   1.000
_cell.length_c   1.000
_cell.angle_alpha   90.00
_cell.angle_beta   90.00
_cell.angle_gamma   90.00
#
_symmetry.space_group_name_H-M   'P 1'
#
loop_
_entity.id
_entity.type
_entity.pdbx_description
1 polymer ?
#
loop_
_entity_poly.entity_id
_entity_poly.type
_entity_poly.pdbx_seq_one_letter_code
_entity_poly.pdbx_strand_id
1 'polypeptide(L)'
;MKFLLSSQDIQNYKFIWNISKENYVKQKSSMFLMFLLVLFSAFFTTLLPYLLKIIIDYSAREYNFLLDIQFPFNFLYFIVLAYAIAWLANELCNWTKNIFSAYLMVDFKGALIFAGLKNYLNLKKEEQDQIEAGAVISDLTRGSSAFGEVNLTLLLHVGPIIFQLVMIFAVLFTTISLLFSGSYYYFSSFISYK
;
A
#
# COMPACT_ATOMS: atom_id res chain seq x y z
N MET A 1 -21.14 7.60 -14.46
CA MET A 1 -19.71 7.47 -14.09
C MET A 1 -19.02 6.57 -15.10
N LYS A 2 -18.17 7.12 -15.97
CA LYS A 2 -17.29 6.32 -16.86
C LYS A 2 -16.09 5.85 -16.02
N PHE A 3 -16.27 4.76 -15.28
CA PHE A 3 -15.20 4.07 -14.54
C PHE A 3 -14.62 2.90 -15.35
N LEU A 4 -14.63 3.01 -16.67
CA LEU A 4 -13.94 2.10 -17.55
C LEU A 4 -12.72 2.86 -18.05
N LEU A 5 -11.55 2.54 -17.48
CA LEU A 5 -10.26 2.87 -18.10
C LEU A 5 -10.38 2.51 -19.57
N SER A 6 -10.26 3.49 -20.46
CA SER A 6 -10.34 3.20 -21.88
C SER A 6 -9.15 2.31 -22.25
N SER A 7 -9.27 1.51 -23.31
CA SER A 7 -8.14 0.73 -23.82
C SER A 7 -6.91 1.63 -24.09
N GLN A 8 -7.13 2.92 -24.37
CA GLN A 8 -6.09 3.90 -24.59
C GLN A 8 -5.34 4.26 -23.29
N ASP A 9 -6.04 4.42 -22.17
CA ASP A 9 -5.43 4.79 -20.89
C ASP A 9 -4.49 3.69 -20.37
N ILE A 10 -4.89 2.43 -20.56
CA ILE A 10 -4.08 1.26 -20.20
C ILE A 10 -2.82 1.17 -21.08
N GLN A 11 -2.94 1.48 -22.36
CA GLN A 11 -1.79 1.51 -23.28
C GLN A 11 -0.83 2.65 -22.93
N ASN A 12 -1.35 3.85 -22.63
CA ASN A 12 -0.57 4.99 -22.21
C ASN A 12 0.18 4.70 -20.89
N TYR A 13 -0.48 4.07 -19.92
CA TYR A 13 0.17 3.65 -18.68
C TYR A 13 1.29 2.63 -18.92
N LYS A 14 1.05 1.60 -19.76
CA LYS A 14 2.08 0.61 -20.12
C LYS A 14 3.28 1.25 -20.80
N PHE A 15 3.05 2.23 -21.67
CA PHE A 15 4.10 2.97 -22.35
C PHE A 15 4.97 3.75 -21.37
N ILE A 16 4.35 4.56 -20.48
CA ILE A 16 5.07 5.34 -19.46
C ILE A 16 5.81 4.41 -18.49
N TRP A 17 5.19 3.29 -18.11
CA TRP A 17 5.82 2.28 -17.28
C TRP A 17 7.08 1.68 -17.90
N ASN A 18 7.06 1.38 -19.20
CA ASN A 18 8.23 0.87 -19.92
C ASN A 18 9.36 1.91 -20.00
N ILE A 19 9.03 3.17 -20.31
CA ILE A 19 10.00 4.27 -20.32
C ILE A 19 10.64 4.46 -18.94
N SER A 20 9.82 4.45 -17.88
CA SER A 20 10.32 4.54 -16.51
C SER A 20 11.28 3.40 -16.21
N LYS A 21 10.94 2.16 -16.61
CA LYS A 21 11.76 0.97 -16.33
C LYS A 21 13.12 1.02 -17.02
N GLU A 22 13.17 1.57 -18.24
CA GLU A 22 14.43 1.73 -18.99
C GLU A 22 15.37 2.74 -18.32
N ASN A 23 14.81 3.76 -17.67
CA ASN A 23 15.59 4.84 -17.03
C ASN A 23 15.75 4.64 -15.51
N TYR A 24 15.01 3.69 -14.90
CA TYR A 24 15.13 3.28 -13.51
C TYR A 24 15.30 1.77 -13.38
N VAL A 25 16.55 1.29 -13.47
CA VAL A 25 16.91 -0.14 -13.50
C VAL A 25 16.39 -0.92 -12.28
N LYS A 26 16.31 -0.27 -11.10
CA LYS A 26 15.87 -0.91 -9.85
C LYS A 26 14.35 -0.87 -9.64
N GLN A 27 13.57 -0.29 -10.55
CA GLN A 27 12.13 -0.05 -10.41
C GLN A 27 11.34 -1.25 -9.88
N LYS A 28 11.51 -2.42 -10.50
CA LYS A 28 10.77 -3.63 -10.10
C LYS A 28 11.13 -4.09 -8.69
N SER A 29 12.42 -4.06 -8.35
CA SER A 29 12.91 -4.48 -7.02
C SER A 29 12.42 -3.52 -5.95
N SER A 30 12.53 -2.21 -6.18
CA SER A 30 12.06 -1.19 -5.24
C SER A 30 10.53 -1.25 -5.05
N MET A 31 9.76 -1.45 -6.12
CA MET A 31 8.31 -1.67 -6.03
C MET A 31 7.95 -2.94 -5.27
N PHE A 32 8.69 -4.03 -5.46
CA PHE A 32 8.46 -5.28 -4.73
C PHE A 32 8.80 -5.15 -3.24
N LEU A 33 9.90 -4.49 -2.90
CA LEU A 33 10.28 -4.22 -1.50
C LEU A 33 9.22 -3.35 -0.82
N MET A 34 8.72 -2.33 -1.53
CA MET A 34 7.63 -1.49 -1.05
C MET A 34 6.35 -2.30 -0.79
N PHE A 35 6.02 -3.22 -1.69
CA PHE A 35 4.88 -4.13 -1.52
C PHE A 35 5.04 -5.02 -0.28
N LEU A 36 6.23 -5.57 -0.03
CA LEU A 36 6.49 -6.36 1.18
C LEU A 36 6.35 -5.51 2.46
N LEU A 37 6.89 -4.30 2.49
CA LEU A 37 6.75 -3.38 3.63
C LEU A 37 5.29 -3.05 3.92
N VAL A 38 4.51 -2.82 2.87
CA VAL A 38 3.07 -2.58 2.95
C VAL A 38 2.35 -3.79 3.54
N LEU A 39 2.66 -5.01 3.08
CA LEU A 39 2.07 -6.24 3.61
C LEU A 39 2.38 -6.44 5.10
N PHE A 40 3.63 -6.23 5.52
CA PHE A 40 4.01 -6.35 6.93
C PHE A 40 3.29 -5.30 7.79
N SER A 41 3.23 -4.05 7.34
CA SER A 41 2.48 -2.99 8.01
C SER A 41 1.00 -3.34 8.16
N ALA A 42 0.38 -3.86 7.09
CA ALA A 42 -1.01 -4.29 7.12
C ALA A 42 -1.25 -5.46 8.09
N PHE A 43 -0.35 -6.45 8.08
CA PHE A 43 -0.37 -7.56 9.02
C PHE A 43 -0.35 -7.09 10.47
N PHE A 44 0.63 -6.26 10.87
CA PHE A 44 0.72 -5.77 12.24
C PHE A 44 -0.49 -4.90 12.62
N THR A 45 -0.97 -4.06 11.71
CA THR A 45 -2.19 -3.25 11.93
C THR A 45 -3.40 -4.13 12.27
N THR A 46 -3.55 -5.30 11.62
CA THR A 46 -4.63 -6.25 11.92
C THR A 46 -4.36 -7.11 13.16
N LEU A 47 -3.10 -7.38 13.47
CA LEU A 47 -2.69 -8.18 14.63
C LEU A 47 -2.94 -7.45 15.95
N LEU A 48 -2.76 -6.13 15.97
CA LEU A 48 -2.94 -5.30 17.17
C LEU A 48 -4.31 -5.44 17.84
N PRO A 49 -5.46 -5.22 17.15
CA PRO A 49 -6.77 -5.39 17.76
C PRO A 49 -7.04 -6.84 18.17
N TYR A 50 -6.47 -7.83 17.48
CA TYR A 50 -6.58 -9.23 17.85
C TYR A 50 -5.86 -9.53 19.18
N LEU A 51 -4.59 -9.09 19.32
CA LEU A 51 -3.84 -9.23 20.56
C LEU A 51 -4.52 -8.48 21.72
N LEU A 52 -5.06 -7.28 21.46
CA LEU A 52 -5.81 -6.51 22.46
C LEU A 52 -7.06 -7.28 22.93
N LYS A 53 -7.78 -7.92 22.01
CA LYS A 53 -8.93 -8.77 22.35
C LYS A 53 -8.53 -9.90 23.30
N ILE A 54 -7.46 -10.64 22.99
CA ILE A 54 -6.97 -11.73 23.85
C ILE A 54 -6.63 -11.21 25.26
N ILE A 55 -5.98 -10.05 25.36
CA ILE A 55 -5.63 -9.43 26.65
C ILE A 55 -6.90 -9.14 27.47
N ILE A 56 -7.90 -8.52 26.84
CA ILE A 56 -9.18 -8.17 27.50
C ILE A 56 -9.88 -9.43 27.98
N ASP A 57 -10.10 -10.39 27.08
CA ASP A 57 -10.89 -11.57 27.40
C ASP A 57 -10.20 -12.44 28.49
N TYR A 58 -8.86 -12.53 28.48
CA TYR A 58 -8.10 -13.19 29.54
C TYR A 58 -8.19 -12.44 30.87
N SER A 59 -8.13 -11.10 30.85
CA SER A 59 -8.23 -10.28 32.07
C SER A 59 -9.60 -10.36 32.74
N ALA A 60 -10.67 -10.53 31.94
CA ALA A 60 -12.04 -10.65 32.41
C ALA A 60 -12.38 -12.04 32.97
N ARG A 61 -11.48 -13.04 32.85
CA ARG A 61 -11.76 -14.47 33.09
C ARG A 61 -12.91 -15.04 32.25
N GLU A 62 -13.28 -14.37 31.16
CA GLU A 62 -14.31 -14.82 30.22
C GLU A 62 -13.71 -15.66 29.06
N TYR A 63 -12.39 -15.85 29.06
CA TYR A 63 -11.72 -16.64 28.03
C TYR A 63 -11.89 -18.14 28.24
N ASN A 64 -12.90 -18.71 27.57
CA ASN A 64 -13.06 -20.15 27.43
C ASN A 64 -12.08 -20.68 26.39
N PHE A 65 -10.92 -21.16 26.82
CA PHE A 65 -10.02 -21.90 25.94
C PHE A 65 -10.69 -23.26 25.59
N LEU A 66 -10.69 -23.67 24.32
CA LEU A 66 -11.17 -25.00 23.88
C LEU A 66 -10.30 -26.16 24.39
N LEU A 67 -9.19 -25.84 25.06
CA LEU A 67 -8.19 -26.74 25.59
C LEU A 67 -7.94 -26.31 27.04
N ASP A 68 -8.25 -27.19 27.99
CA ASP A 68 -8.15 -26.95 29.44
C ASP A 68 -6.68 -26.86 29.88
N ILE A 69 -5.99 -25.81 29.44
CA ILE A 69 -4.60 -25.51 29.79
C ILE A 69 -4.67 -24.32 30.74
N GLN A 70 -4.45 -24.58 32.03
CA GLN A 70 -4.26 -23.53 33.03
C GLN A 70 -2.98 -22.75 32.72
N PHE A 71 -3.11 -21.61 32.04
CA PHE A 71 -1.99 -20.71 31.82
C PHE A 71 -1.71 -19.92 33.11
N PRO A 72 -0.45 -19.86 33.58
CA PRO A 72 -0.08 -19.08 34.76
C PRO A 72 -0.26 -17.58 34.50
N PHE A 73 -0.39 -16.78 35.57
CA PHE A 73 -0.52 -15.30 35.53
C PHE A 73 0.58 -14.62 34.67
N ASN A 74 1.73 -15.26 34.50
CA ASN A 74 2.84 -14.85 33.63
C ASN A 74 2.48 -14.80 32.13
N PHE A 75 1.46 -15.53 31.68
CA PHE A 75 1.05 -15.57 30.28
C PHE A 75 0.43 -14.24 29.82
N LEU A 76 -0.30 -13.55 30.69
CA LEU A 76 -0.85 -12.22 30.39
C LEU A 76 0.27 -11.21 30.08
N TYR A 77 1.32 -11.19 30.91
CA TYR A 77 2.48 -10.32 30.69
C TYR A 77 3.19 -10.63 29.37
N PHE A 78 3.25 -11.91 28.97
CA PHE A 78 3.82 -12.31 27.69
C PHE A 78 2.99 -11.78 26.51
N ILE A 79 1.66 -11.86 26.57
CA ILE A 79 0.78 -11.32 25.52
C ILE A 79 0.86 -9.79 25.46
N VAL A 80 0.89 -9.10 26.61
CA VAL A 80 1.08 -7.63 26.67
C VAL A 80 2.41 -7.22 26.05
N LEU A 81 3.48 -7.97 26.32
CA LEU A 81 4.79 -7.74 25.71
C LEU A 81 4.76 -7.99 24.20
N ALA A 82 4.10 -9.07 23.75
CA ALA A 82 3.90 -9.35 22.33
C ALA A 82 3.12 -8.22 21.62
N TYR A 83 2.09 -7.66 22.27
CA TYR A 83 1.36 -6.49 21.78
C TYR A 83 2.28 -5.26 21.64
N ALA A 84 3.09 -4.96 22.66
CA ALA A 84 4.02 -3.83 22.61
C ALA A 84 5.06 -3.98 21.48
N ILE A 85 5.61 -5.18 21.29
CA ILE A 85 6.54 -5.48 20.20
C ILE A 85 5.83 -5.36 18.84
N ALA A 86 4.63 -5.91 18.70
CA ALA A 86 3.85 -5.81 17.47
C ALA A 86 3.52 -4.35 17.13
N TRP A 87 3.24 -3.53 18.14
CA TRP A 87 2.99 -2.10 17.96
C TRP A 87 4.24 -1.36 17.49
N LEU A 88 5.37 -1.59 18.13
CA LEU A 88 6.65 -1.00 17.72
C LEU A 88 7.02 -1.42 16.28
N ALA A 89 6.86 -2.71 15.96
CA ALA A 89 7.11 -3.24 14.63
C ALA A 89 6.19 -2.59 13.58
N ASN A 90 4.90 -2.40 13.89
CA ASN A 90 3.96 -1.69 13.02
C ASN A 90 4.46 -0.27 12.70
N GLU A 91 4.89 0.46 13.73
CA GLU A 91 5.31 1.85 13.59
C GLU A 91 6.61 1.98 12.81
N LEU A 92 7.58 1.09 13.09
CA LEU A 92 8.81 0.99 12.29
C LEU A 92 8.51 0.67 10.81
N CYS A 93 7.57 -0.24 10.54
CA CYS A 93 7.14 -0.53 9.17
C CYS A 93 6.52 0.71 8.52
N ASN A 94 5.67 1.45 9.23
CA ASN A 94 5.03 2.66 8.72
C ASN A 94 6.05 3.76 8.39
N TRP A 95 6.99 4.04 9.29
CA TRP A 95 8.04 5.03 9.04
C TRP A 95 8.93 4.62 7.87
N THR A 96 9.38 3.37 7.86
CA THR A 96 10.23 2.84 6.78
C THR A 96 9.51 2.94 5.42
N LYS A 97 8.24 2.52 5.37
CA LYS A 97 7.37 2.63 4.21
C LYS A 97 7.22 4.07 3.72
N ASN A 98 6.99 5.02 4.63
CA ASN A 98 6.82 6.44 4.28
C ASN A 98 8.12 7.03 3.71
N ILE A 99 9.26 6.80 4.37
CA ILE A 99 10.57 7.24 3.88
C ILE A 99 10.86 6.63 2.50
N PHE A 100 10.67 5.32 2.36
CA PHE A 100 10.94 4.62 1.12
C PHE A 100 10.01 5.05 -0.03
N SER A 101 8.75 5.37 0.28
CA SER A 101 7.81 5.93 -0.70
C SER A 101 8.27 7.28 -1.26
N ALA A 102 8.84 8.14 -0.41
CA ALA A 102 9.38 9.43 -0.83
C ALA A 102 10.59 9.25 -1.76
N TYR A 103 11.49 8.31 -1.44
CA TYR A 103 12.62 7.96 -2.32
C TYR A 103 12.13 7.44 -3.68
N LEU A 104 11.19 6.49 -3.68
CA LEU A 104 10.59 5.96 -4.91
C LEU A 104 9.98 7.06 -5.77
N MET A 105 9.24 7.98 -5.15
CA MET A 105 8.62 9.11 -5.83
C MET A 105 9.65 9.97 -6.58
N VAL A 106 10.78 10.27 -5.94
CA VAL A 106 11.86 11.05 -6.55
C VAL A 106 12.51 10.29 -7.70
N ASP A 107 12.78 8.99 -7.53
CA ASP A 107 13.37 8.14 -8.58
C ASP A 107 12.46 8.06 -9.82
N PHE A 108 11.14 7.87 -9.64
CA PHE A 108 10.16 7.87 -10.73
C PHE A 108 10.11 9.20 -11.46
N LYS A 109 10.03 10.31 -10.71
CA LYS A 109 10.02 11.65 -11.28
C LYS A 109 11.28 11.93 -12.09
N GLY A 110 12.45 11.64 -11.50
CA GLY A 110 13.74 11.83 -12.15
C GLY A 110 13.88 11.03 -13.44
N ALA A 111 13.51 9.75 -13.42
CA ALA A 111 13.60 8.88 -14.58
C ALA A 111 12.71 9.36 -15.75
N LEU A 112 11.48 9.79 -15.45
CA LEU A 112 10.53 10.26 -16.47
C LEU A 112 10.89 11.65 -17.01
N ILE A 113 11.34 12.58 -16.15
CA ILE A 113 11.81 13.90 -16.59
C ILE A 113 13.05 13.74 -17.47
N PHE A 114 14.00 12.89 -17.07
CA PHE A 114 15.20 12.62 -17.87
C PHE A 114 14.84 12.03 -19.24
N ALA A 115 13.98 11.01 -19.27
CA ALA A 115 13.54 10.39 -20.51
C ALA A 115 12.79 11.37 -21.43
N GLY A 116 11.89 12.17 -20.85
CA GLY A 116 11.12 13.18 -21.57
C GLY A 116 12.01 14.28 -22.16
N LEU A 117 12.94 14.81 -21.37
CA LEU A 117 13.87 15.84 -21.81
C LEU A 117 14.83 15.29 -22.88
N LYS A 118 15.36 14.07 -22.71
CA LYS A 118 16.18 13.41 -23.73
C LYS A 118 15.43 13.25 -25.04
N ASN A 119 14.15 12.88 -24.98
CA ASN A 119 13.32 12.75 -26.18
C ASN A 119 13.10 14.11 -26.86
N TYR A 120 12.77 15.15 -26.08
CA TYR A 120 12.62 16.51 -26.59
C TYR A 120 13.89 17.03 -27.29
N LEU A 121 15.06 16.85 -26.66
CA LEU A 121 16.35 17.29 -27.21
C LEU A 121 16.76 16.54 -28.49
N ASN A 122 16.24 15.32 -28.69
CA ASN A 122 16.50 14.53 -29.90
C ASN A 122 15.56 14.88 -31.08
N LEU A 123 14.51 15.69 -30.85
CA LEU A 123 13.65 16.18 -31.93
C LEU A 123 14.43 17.10 -32.89
N LYS A 124 13.93 17.24 -34.13
CA LYS A 124 14.51 18.22 -35.05
C LYS A 124 14.23 19.63 -34.56
N LYS A 125 15.12 20.57 -34.86
CA LYS A 125 14.97 21.98 -34.46
C LYS A 125 13.63 22.58 -34.91
N GLU A 126 13.18 22.24 -36.13
CA GLU A 126 11.89 22.67 -36.68
C GLU A 126 10.68 22.20 -35.84
N GLU A 127 10.79 21.04 -35.19
CA GLU A 127 9.76 20.47 -34.32
C GLU A 127 9.87 21.02 -32.89
N GLN A 128 11.09 21.29 -32.41
CA GLN A 128 11.33 21.94 -31.12
C GLN A 128 10.83 23.38 -31.11
N ASP A 129 11.08 24.14 -32.18
CA ASP A 129 10.67 25.55 -32.31
C ASP A 129 9.13 25.72 -32.36
N GLN A 130 8.39 24.65 -32.67
CA GLN A 130 6.92 24.61 -32.62
C GLN A 130 6.37 24.35 -31.21
N ILE A 131 7.22 23.92 -30.28
CA ILE A 131 6.82 23.51 -28.94
C ILE A 131 7.34 24.53 -27.93
N GLU A 132 6.45 25.06 -27.10
CA GLU A 132 6.87 25.95 -26.03
C GLU A 132 7.65 25.17 -24.95
N ALA A 133 8.95 25.47 -24.78
CA ALA A 133 9.81 24.76 -23.83
C ALA A 133 9.27 24.78 -22.39
N GLY A 134 8.61 25.87 -21.98
CA GLY A 134 7.95 25.98 -20.69
C GLY A 134 6.78 25.00 -20.52
N ALA A 135 6.00 24.76 -21.58
CA ALA A 135 4.92 23.78 -21.59
C ALA A 135 5.47 22.35 -21.44
N VAL A 136 6.56 22.01 -22.14
CA VAL A 136 7.19 20.67 -22.03
C VAL A 136 7.66 20.37 -20.62
N ILE A 137 8.38 21.31 -19.98
CA ILE A 137 8.88 21.12 -18.61
C ILE A 137 7.71 21.01 -17.63
N SER A 138 6.68 21.85 -17.78
CA SER A 138 5.46 21.82 -16.97
C SER A 138 4.74 20.47 -17.10
N ASP A 139 4.53 20.00 -18.32
CA ASP A 139 3.79 18.77 -18.60
C ASP A 139 4.56 17.53 -18.16
N LEU A 140 5.89 17.50 -18.37
CA LEU A 140 6.74 16.42 -17.85
C LEU A 140 6.76 16.39 -16.33
N THR A 141 6.83 17.55 -15.67
CA THR A 141 6.82 17.62 -14.20
C THR A 141 5.49 17.16 -13.63
N ARG A 142 4.37 17.64 -14.19
CA ARG A 142 3.02 17.24 -13.76
C ARG A 142 2.75 15.77 -14.05
N GLY A 143 3.06 15.31 -15.26
CA GLY A 143 2.84 13.93 -15.70
C GLY A 143 3.67 12.92 -14.91
N SER A 144 4.94 13.24 -14.64
CA SER A 144 5.80 12.39 -13.82
C SER A 144 5.36 12.35 -12.35
N SER A 145 4.87 13.45 -11.78
CA SER A 145 4.27 13.46 -10.44
C SER A 145 3.02 12.62 -10.37
N ALA A 146 2.08 12.83 -11.29
CA ALA A 146 0.84 12.08 -11.34
C ALA A 146 1.10 10.58 -11.50
N PHE A 147 2.05 10.18 -12.35
CA PHE A 147 2.42 8.78 -12.51
C PHE A 147 3.00 8.18 -11.22
N GLY A 148 3.91 8.88 -10.54
CA GLY A 148 4.46 8.45 -9.26
C GLY A 148 3.37 8.31 -8.18
N GLU A 149 2.50 9.30 -8.07
CA GLU A 149 1.36 9.32 -7.12
C GLU A 149 0.39 8.18 -7.35
N VAL A 150 0.04 7.88 -8.60
CA VAL A 150 -0.87 6.76 -8.93
C VAL A 150 -0.26 5.44 -8.47
N ASN A 151 1.00 5.18 -8.80
CA ASN A 151 1.67 3.94 -8.42
C ASN A 151 1.81 3.80 -6.90
N LEU A 152 2.24 4.87 -6.22
CA LEU A 152 2.42 4.85 -4.78
C LEU A 152 1.08 4.77 -4.04
N THR A 153 0.04 5.46 -4.49
CA THR A 153 -1.31 5.37 -3.90
C THR A 153 -1.88 3.97 -4.01
N LEU A 154 -1.74 3.33 -5.18
CA LEU A 154 -2.15 1.94 -5.37
C LEU A 154 -1.44 1.00 -4.40
N LEU A 155 -0.12 1.19 -4.19
CA LEU A 155 0.64 0.36 -3.26
C LEU A 155 0.36 0.69 -1.79
N LEU A 156 0.27 1.96 -1.42
CA LEU A 156 0.21 2.42 -0.04
C LEU A 156 -1.17 2.36 0.58
N HIS A 157 -2.22 2.47 -0.23
CA HIS A 157 -3.59 2.60 0.23
C HIS A 157 -4.43 1.43 -0.27
N VAL A 158 -4.56 1.27 -1.59
CA VAL A 158 -5.46 0.25 -2.17
C VAL A 158 -5.00 -1.17 -1.83
N GLY A 159 -3.72 -1.47 -2.03
CA GLY A 159 -3.13 -2.77 -1.70
C GLY A 159 -3.38 -3.22 -0.26
N PRO A 160 -2.97 -2.43 0.76
CA PRO A 160 -3.14 -2.82 2.15
C PRO A 160 -4.60 -2.85 2.57
N ILE A 161 -5.49 -2.00 2.04
CA ILE A 161 -6.92 -2.07 2.34
C ILE A 161 -7.50 -3.43 1.92
N ILE A 162 -7.21 -3.89 0.71
CA ILE A 162 -7.68 -5.21 0.23
C ILE A 162 -7.15 -6.33 1.14
N PHE A 163 -5.86 -6.28 1.50
CA PHE A 163 -5.26 -7.28 2.37
C PHE A 163 -5.87 -7.26 3.79
N GLN A 164 -6.04 -6.08 4.37
CA GLN A 164 -6.66 -5.89 5.69
C GLN A 164 -8.10 -6.40 5.71
N LEU A 165 -8.88 -6.13 4.65
CA LEU A 165 -10.26 -6.62 4.53
C LEU A 165 -10.30 -8.16 4.55
N VAL A 166 -9.41 -8.82 3.81
CA VAL A 166 -9.31 -10.29 3.81
C VAL A 166 -8.91 -10.82 5.18
N MET A 167 -7.94 -10.20 5.85
CA MET A 167 -7.48 -10.60 7.17
C MET A 167 -8.56 -10.42 8.25
N ILE A 168 -9.23 -9.26 8.28
CA ILE A 168 -10.33 -8.99 9.22
C ILE A 168 -11.48 -9.97 8.98
N PHE A 169 -11.83 -10.22 7.71
CA PHE A 169 -12.82 -11.24 7.36
C PHE A 169 -12.44 -12.62 7.92
N ALA A 170 -11.17 -13.04 7.75
CA ALA A 170 -10.69 -14.32 8.25
C ALA A 170 -10.78 -14.41 9.79
N VAL A 171 -10.37 -13.35 10.50
CA VAL A 171 -10.46 -13.28 11.97
C VAL A 171 -11.91 -13.30 12.45
N LEU A 172 -12.81 -12.54 11.81
CA LEU A 172 -14.22 -12.50 12.19
C LEU A 172 -14.93 -13.84 11.92
N PHE A 173 -14.57 -14.51 10.81
CA PHE A 173 -15.09 -15.83 10.47
C PHE A 173 -14.70 -16.88 11.51
N THR A 174 -13.44 -16.88 11.95
CA THR A 174 -12.94 -17.87 12.93
C THR A 174 -13.40 -17.58 14.35
N THR A 175 -13.66 -16.32 14.70
CA THR A 175 -13.89 -15.91 16.10
C THR A 175 -15.37 -15.70 16.46
N ILE A 176 -16.24 -15.35 15.49
CA ILE A 176 -17.65 -15.01 15.77
C ILE A 176 -18.60 -15.91 14.99
N SER A 177 -18.76 -15.67 13.69
CA SER A 177 -19.61 -16.46 12.80
C SER A 177 -19.46 -16.03 11.35
N LEU A 178 -19.81 -16.92 10.41
CA LEU A 178 -19.81 -16.64 8.97
C LEU A 178 -20.78 -15.51 8.58
N LEU A 179 -21.97 -15.45 9.19
CA LEU A 179 -22.96 -14.43 8.91
C LEU A 179 -22.47 -13.03 9.30
N PHE A 180 -21.74 -12.91 10.42
CA PHE A 180 -21.17 -11.66 10.88
C PHE A 180 -19.97 -11.20 10.02
N SER A 181 -19.15 -12.16 9.58
CA SER A 181 -18.03 -11.87 8.69
C SER A 181 -18.50 -11.45 7.27
N GLY A 182 -19.52 -12.15 6.74
CA GLY A 182 -20.12 -11.83 5.45
C GLY A 182 -20.82 -10.46 5.43
N SER A 183 -21.52 -10.09 6.51
CA SER A 183 -22.16 -8.77 6.62
C SER A 183 -21.14 -7.64 6.75
N TYR A 184 -20.03 -7.84 7.48
CA TYR A 184 -18.91 -6.89 7.53
C TYR A 184 -18.27 -6.67 6.15
N TYR A 185 -18.01 -7.75 5.39
CA TYR A 185 -17.43 -7.64 4.04
C TYR A 185 -18.36 -6.89 3.07
N TYR A 186 -19.67 -7.16 3.14
CA TYR A 186 -20.67 -6.47 2.35
C TYR A 186 -20.75 -4.96 2.67
N PHE A 187 -20.79 -4.60 3.97
CA PHE A 187 -20.86 -3.20 4.39
C PHE A 187 -19.57 -2.41 4.10
N SER A 188 -18.40 -3.00 4.33
CA SER A 188 -17.11 -2.36 4.05
C SER A 188 -16.92 -2.11 2.55
N SER A 189 -17.37 -3.05 1.71
CA SER A 189 -17.41 -2.88 0.26
C SER A 189 -18.33 -1.74 -0.17
N PHE A 190 -19.39 -1.41 0.59
CA PHE A 190 -20.30 -0.31 0.26
C PHE A 190 -19.74 1.06 0.70
N ILE A 191 -18.96 1.10 1.78
CA ILE A 191 -18.35 2.33 2.32
C ILE A 191 -17.13 2.76 1.49
N SER A 192 -16.35 1.84 0.92
CA SER A 192 -15.24 2.19 0.03
C SER A 192 -15.65 2.75 -1.34
N TYR A 193 -16.95 2.73 -1.69
CA TYR A 193 -17.48 3.28 -2.94
C TYR A 193 -18.10 4.69 -2.80
N LYS A 194 -18.01 5.31 -1.62
CA LYS A 194 -18.43 6.70 -1.36
C LYS A 194 -17.21 7.59 -1.17
#